data_AF-A0A2H9PBI6-F1
#
_entry.id   AF-A0A2H9PBI6-F1
#
_cell.length_a   1.000
_cell.length_b   1.000
_cell.length_c   1.000
_cell.angle_alpha   90.00
_cell.angle_beta   90.00
_cell.angle_gamma   90.00
#
_symmetry.space_group_name_H-M   'P 1'
#
loop_
_entity.id
_entity.type
_entity.pdbx_description
1 polymer ?
#
loop_
_entity_poly.entity_id
_entity_poly.type
_entity_poly.pdbx_seq_one_letter_code
_entity_poly.pdbx_strand_id
1 'polypeptide(L)' 'MIEKSNLIKEFFEKGKSGDCPVYDLHGHMGPFYGAYMPYPEPEEMVKMMDRAGVRMLVFCHHATLMTTAGNKPNIE' A
#
# COMPACT_ATOMS: atom_id res chain seq x y z
N MET A 1 -9.20 2.37 31.32
CA MET A 1 -10.44 2.00 30.61
C MET A 1 -10.11 2.02 29.13
N ILE A 2 -10.20 0.89 28.43
CA ILE A 2 -10.17 0.90 26.97
C ILE A 2 -11.51 1.52 26.59
N GLU A 3 -11.51 2.78 26.14
CA GLU A 3 -12.69 3.36 25.50
C GLU A 3 -13.19 2.38 24.44
N LYS A 4 -14.51 2.20 24.35
CA LYS A 4 -15.14 1.39 23.31
C LYS A 4 -14.91 2.07 21.97
N SER A 5 -13.74 1.85 21.38
CA SER A 5 -13.41 2.43 20.09
C SER A 5 -14.36 1.85 19.06
N ASN A 6 -14.85 2.71 18.17
CA ASN A 6 -15.74 2.29 17.08
C ASN A 6 -14.96 1.60 15.95
N LEU A 7 -13.64 1.41 16.08
CA LEU A 7 -12.78 0.87 15.04
C LEU A 7 -13.26 -0.49 14.55
N ILE A 8 -13.58 -1.40 15.48
CA ILE A 8 -14.07 -2.75 15.14
C ILE A 8 -15.38 -2.64 14.37
N LYS A 9 -16.33 -1.85 14.89
CA LYS A 9 -17.64 -1.67 14.27
C LYS A 9 -17.50 -1.12 12.85
N GLU A 10 -16.73 -0.05 12.70
CA GLU A 10 -16.52 0.60 11.39
C GLU A 10 -15.82 -0.34 10.40
N PHE A 11 -14.80 -1.07 10.86
CA PHE A 11 -14.09 -2.04 10.04
C PHE A 11 -15.01 -3.17 9.57
N PHE A 12 -15.84 -3.74 10.45
CA PHE A 12 -16.81 -4.77 10.06
C PHE A 12 -17.91 -4.25 9.13
N GLU A 13 -18.34 -3.00 9.27
CA GLU A 13 -19.38 -2.38 8.42
C GLU A 13 -18.84 -1.95 7.04
N LYS A 14 -17.63 -1.41 6.98
CA LYS A 14 -17.09 -0.71 5.79
C LYS A 14 -15.85 -1.37 5.20
N GLY A 15 -15.26 -2.36 5.87
CA GLY A 15 -13.98 -2.98 5.52
C GLY A 15 -12.74 -2.13 5.83
N LYS A 16 -12.91 -0.94 6.41
CA LYS A 16 -11.85 0.03 6.75
C LYS A 16 -12.34 1.02 7.80
N SER A 17 -11.42 1.70 8.49
CA SER A 17 -11.76 2.76 9.44
C SER A 17 -11.03 4.06 9.10
N GLY A 18 -11.76 5.18 9.08
CA GLY A 18 -11.18 6.50 8.86
C GLY A 18 -10.38 7.00 10.06
N ASP A 19 -10.76 6.56 11.26
CA ASP A 19 -10.11 6.93 12.52
C ASP A 19 -8.80 6.16 12.76
N CYS A 20 -8.60 5.03 12.04
CA CYS A 20 -7.37 4.24 12.07
C CYS A 20 -6.92 3.86 10.65
N PRO A 21 -6.38 4.83 9.87
CA PRO A 21 -5.92 4.60 8.51
C PRO A 21 -4.67 3.69 8.46
N VAL A 22 -4.57 2.88 7.41
CA VAL A 22 -3.40 2.02 7.16
C VAL A 22 -2.34 2.79 6.39
N TYR A 23 -1.10 2.74 6.87
CA TYR A 23 0.09 3.20 6.17
C TYR A 23 0.90 1.97 5.77
N ASP A 24 0.90 1.66 4.48
CA ASP A 24 1.69 0.54 3.95
C ASP A 24 3.08 1.05 3.60
N LEU A 25 4.08 0.52 4.29
CA LEU A 25 5.47 0.98 4.17
C LEU A 25 6.26 0.19 3.10
N HIS A 26 5.61 -0.72 2.37
CA HIS A 26 6.28 -1.55 1.38
C HIS A 26 5.38 -1.97 0.21
N GLY A 27 5.41 -1.18 -0.86
CA GLY A 27 4.79 -1.53 -2.15
C GLY A 27 5.78 -1.53 -3.31
N HIS A 28 5.44 -2.25 -4.38
CA HIS A 28 6.13 -2.15 -5.66
C HIS A 28 5.16 -1.65 -6.73
N MET A 29 5.59 -0.66 -7.52
CA MET A 29 4.81 -0.09 -8.63
C MET A 29 5.39 -0.52 -9.98
N GLY A 30 4.51 -0.63 -10.97
CA GLY A 30 4.88 -1.01 -12.33
C GLY A 30 4.98 -2.52 -12.54
N PRO A 31 5.21 -2.95 -13.79
CA PRO A 31 5.40 -4.35 -14.13
C PRO A 31 6.70 -4.91 -13.54
N PHE A 32 6.73 -6.23 -13.35
CA PHE A 32 7.93 -6.96 -12.93
C PHE A 32 8.22 -8.12 -13.87
N TYR A 33 9.49 -8.30 -14.23
CA TYR A 33 9.89 -9.42 -15.08
C TYR A 33 9.65 -10.75 -14.36
N GLY A 34 8.91 -11.65 -15.00
CA GLY A 34 8.63 -12.99 -14.46
C GLY A 34 7.50 -13.06 -13.43
N ALA A 35 6.75 -11.97 -13.21
CA ALA A 35 5.54 -11.99 -12.38
C ALA A 35 4.38 -11.25 -13.06
N TYR A 36 3.16 -11.77 -12.88
CA TYR A 36 1.95 -11.07 -13.30
C TYR A 36 1.53 -10.08 -12.21
N MET A 37 1.57 -8.78 -12.55
CA MET A 37 1.09 -7.70 -11.69
C MET A 37 -0.30 -7.26 -12.17
N PRO A 38 -1.38 -7.47 -11.40
CA PRO A 38 -2.74 -7.22 -11.86
C PRO A 38 -3.11 -5.73 -11.95
N TYR A 39 -2.41 -4.86 -11.21
CA TYR A 39 -2.67 -3.42 -11.13
C TYR A 39 -1.34 -2.64 -11.07
N PRO A 40 -0.51 -2.68 -12.13
CA PRO A 40 0.83 -2.11 -12.10
C PRO A 40 0.83 -0.57 -12.22
N GLU A 41 -0.24 0.01 -12.78
CA GLU A 41 -0.32 1.44 -13.07
C GLU A 41 -0.77 2.28 -11.86
N PRO A 42 -0.25 3.51 -11.69
CA PRO A 42 -0.53 4.34 -10.52
C PRO A 42 -2.03 4.52 -10.23
N GLU A 43 -2.84 4.78 -11.25
CA GLU A 43 -4.28 5.02 -11.09
C GLU A 43 -5.03 3.76 -10.63
N GLU A 44 -4.56 2.59 -11.03
CA GLU A 44 -5.13 1.31 -10.61
C GLU A 44 -4.72 0.98 -9.18
N MET A 45 -3.46 1.25 -8.82
CA MET A 45 -2.98 1.09 -7.45
C MET A 45 -3.76 1.98 -6.47
N VAL A 46 -4.03 3.24 -6.83
CA VAL A 46 -4.85 4.15 -5.99
C VAL A 46 -6.25 3.58 -5.76
N LYS A 47 -6.90 3.04 -6.81
CA LYS A 47 -8.22 2.38 -6.67
C LYS A 47 -8.15 1.19 -5.71
N MET A 48 -7.06 0.41 -5.75
CA MET A 48 -6.86 -0.71 -4.83
C MET A 48 -6.57 -0.23 -3.40
N MET A 49 -5.80 0.84 -3.22
CA MET A 49 -5.56 1.46 -1.92
C MET A 49 -6.87 1.94 -1.30
N ASP A 50 -7.72 2.61 -2.06
CA ASP A 50 -9.04 3.08 -1.61
C ASP A 50 -9.94 1.92 -1.19
N ARG A 51 -9.91 0.81 -1.95
CA ARG A 51 -10.64 -0.41 -1.62
C ARG A 51 -10.12 -1.06 -0.34
N ALA A 52 -8.81 -1.09 -0.14
CA ALA A 52 -8.15 -1.71 1.02
C ALA A 52 -8.11 -0.81 2.26
N GLY A 53 -8.45 0.47 2.16
CA GLY A 53 -8.34 1.42 3.27
C GLY A 53 -6.90 1.87 3.56
N VAL A 54 -6.02 1.77 2.57
CA VAL A 54 -4.63 2.23 2.65
C VAL A 54 -4.58 3.72 2.34
N ARG A 55 -4.14 4.52 3.31
CA ARG A 55 -4.06 5.98 3.20
C ARG A 55 -2.81 6.45 2.48
N MET A 56 -1.70 5.71 2.65
CA MET A 56 -0.40 6.02 2.08
C MET A 56 0.34 4.72 1.80
N LEU A 57 0.98 4.65 0.64
CA LEU A 57 1.84 3.56 0.23
C LEU A 57 3.25 4.11 -0.03
N VAL A 58 4.27 3.50 0.57
CA VAL A 58 5.68 3.81 0.30
C VAL A 58 6.24 2.80 -0.68
N PHE A 59 6.77 3.28 -1.81
CA PHE A 59 7.31 2.42 -2.84
C PHE A 59 8.75 2.00 -2.58
N CYS A 60 9.01 0.71 -2.80
CA CYS A 60 10.32 0.13 -3.06
C CYS A 60 10.38 -0.22 -4.55
N HIS A 61 11.31 0.37 -5.28
CA HIS A 61 11.44 0.14 -6.71
C HIS A 61 11.93 -1.30 -6.97
N HIS A 62 11.41 -1.98 -8.00
CA HIS A 62 11.84 -3.37 -8.31
C HIS A 62 13.35 -3.52 -8.52
N ALA A 63 14.03 -2.47 -8.97
CA ALA A 63 15.47 -2.47 -9.13
C ALA A 63 16.22 -2.81 -7.82
N THR A 64 15.67 -2.47 -6.65
CA THR A 64 16.32 -2.74 -5.35
C THR A 64 16.45 -4.23 -5.06
N LEU A 65 15.68 -5.10 -5.73
CA LEU A 65 15.83 -6.56 -5.64
C LEU A 65 17.08 -7.07 -6.36
N MET A 66 17.60 -6.30 -7.31
CA MET A 66 18.64 -6.73 -8.25
C MET A 66 19.94 -5.92 -8.14
N THR A 67 20.02 -5.01 -7.17
CA THR A 67 21.16 -4.09 -7.02
C THR A 67 21.50 -3.86 -5.55
N THR A 68 22.74 -3.40 -5.30
CA THR A 68 23.22 -2.99 -3.98
C THR A 68 23.05 -1.50 -3.72
N ALA A 69 22.44 -0.74 -4.65
CA ALA A 69 22.25 0.71 -4.55
C ALA A 69 21.27 1.16 -3.44
N GLY A 70 20.64 0.22 -2.73
CA GLY A 70 19.66 0.51 -1.70
C GLY A 70 18.43 1.23 -2.27
N ASN A 71 17.93 2.24 -1.56
CA ASN A 71 16.71 2.97 -1.94
C ASN A 71 16.93 4.12 -2.94
N LYS A 72 18.16 4.31 -3.48
CA LYS A 72 18.41 5.35 -4.48
C LYS A 72 17.45 5.31 -5.68
N PRO A 73 17.11 4.14 -6.25
CA PRO A 73 16.15 4.06 -7.36
C PRO A 73 14.72 4.47 -7.00
N ASN A 74 14.41 4.72 -5.73
CA ASN A 74 13.08 5.20 -5.31
C ASN A 74 12.96 6.73 -5.39
N ILE A 75 14.09 7.45 -5.50
CA ILE A 75 14.16 8.92 -5.38
C ILE A 75 14.77 9.61 -6.61
N GLU A 76 15.40 8.85 -7.51
CA GLU A 76 16.05 9.31 -8.75
C GLU A 76 15.21 8.91 -9.97
#